data_AF-A0A0R1WPE1-F1
#
_entry.id   AF-A0A0R1WPE1-F1
#
_cell.length_a   1.000
_cell.length_b   1.000
_cell.length_c   1.000
_cell.angle_alpha   90.00
_cell.angle_beta   90.00
_cell.angle_gamma   90.00
#
_symmetry.space_group_name_H-M   'P 1'
#
loop_
_entity.id
_entity.type
_entity.pdbx_description
1 polymer ?
#
loop_
_entity_poly.entity_id
_entity_poly.type
_entity_poly.pdbx_seq_one_letter_code
_entity_poly.pdbx_strand_id
1 'polypeptide(L)'
;MVLSDNIVKYRKRNQLSQEQLAESLNISRQSISRWETGESLPGIDNLISLSGLLDISLDELITGEPYLHFPFDYGKPKNRWPVFFLVLLIIGFSGIAAIENIFIALLLSIIAYFMGTFMGPFDFKRYYTYWTLNRTGITYISDTKGKYTGIDELIIPLKALFHLRKPQFISYKKIKSIEIKVDLFAYNPNSMITFDNYVPNMGQTMHEMFYLLVTTKDNQKIYLDLRQYYWPDSNERKMLATILTFLQRKNIEFIDKQNITEITKNRDIKLTKELYRLRDE
;
A
#
# COMPACT_ATOMS: atom_id res chain seq x y z
N MET A 1 22.66 -7.28 -11.16
CA MET A 1 21.62 -7.77 -12.12
C MET A 1 20.52 -8.33 -11.24
N VAL A 2 19.22 -8.08 -11.47
CA VAL A 2 18.20 -8.35 -10.43
C VAL A 2 18.26 -9.78 -9.87
N LEU A 3 18.43 -10.80 -10.73
CA LEU A 3 18.55 -12.20 -10.31
C LEU A 3 19.80 -12.48 -9.47
N SER A 4 20.99 -12.00 -9.88
CA SER A 4 22.26 -12.24 -9.16
C SER A 4 22.19 -11.68 -7.74
N ASP A 5 21.65 -10.47 -7.62
CA ASP A 5 21.54 -9.74 -6.37
C ASP A 5 20.51 -10.42 -5.44
N ASN A 6 19.42 -10.95 -6.02
CA ASN A 6 18.42 -11.73 -5.28
C ASN A 6 18.97 -13.04 -4.74
N ILE A 7 19.74 -13.81 -5.53
CA ILE A 7 20.35 -15.06 -5.06
C ILE A 7 21.20 -14.78 -3.82
N VAL A 8 22.06 -13.74 -3.87
CA VAL A 8 22.87 -13.32 -2.72
C VAL A 8 22.00 -12.93 -1.52
N LYS A 9 20.98 -12.10 -1.74
CA LYS A 9 20.08 -11.58 -0.70
C LYS A 9 19.37 -12.72 0.04
N TYR A 10 18.71 -13.62 -0.68
CA TYR A 10 17.93 -14.70 -0.07
C TYR A 10 18.81 -15.82 0.49
N ARG A 11 19.97 -16.10 -0.11
CA ARG A 11 20.95 -17.01 0.48
C ARG A 11 21.40 -16.52 1.85
N LYS A 12 21.80 -15.24 1.95
CA LYS A 12 22.22 -14.63 3.23
C LYS A 12 21.08 -14.59 4.25
N ARG A 13 19.85 -14.32 3.82
CA ARG A 13 18.66 -14.35 4.68
C ARG A 13 18.42 -15.74 5.29
N ASN A 14 18.68 -16.80 4.53
CA ASN A 14 18.62 -18.19 4.98
C ASN A 14 19.90 -18.66 5.69
N GLN A 15 20.86 -17.76 5.96
CA GLN A 15 22.11 -18.05 6.67
C GLN A 15 22.98 -19.13 6.00
N LEU A 16 22.85 -19.30 4.69
CA LEU A 16 23.61 -20.29 3.92
C LEU A 16 24.92 -19.68 3.39
N SER A 17 26.00 -20.44 3.43
CA SER A 17 27.21 -20.14 2.66
C SER A 17 27.01 -20.53 1.18
N GLN A 18 27.89 -20.03 0.30
CA GLN A 18 27.86 -20.46 -1.12
C GLN A 18 28.10 -21.96 -1.26
N GLU A 19 28.92 -22.56 -0.39
CA GLU A 19 29.19 -24.00 -0.38
C GLU A 19 27.93 -24.78 0.02
N GLN A 20 27.28 -24.40 1.12
CA GLN A 20 26.04 -25.05 1.58
C GLN A 20 24.90 -24.96 0.56
N LEU A 21 24.78 -23.82 -0.14
CA LEU A 21 23.80 -23.67 -1.21
C LEU A 21 24.13 -24.57 -2.41
N ALA A 22 25.41 -24.69 -2.76
CA ALA A 22 25.87 -25.56 -3.85
C ALA A 22 25.65 -27.04 -3.53
N GLU A 23 25.97 -27.47 -2.30
CA GLU A 23 25.71 -28.80 -1.78
C GLU A 23 24.21 -29.14 -1.84
N SER A 24 23.35 -28.23 -1.39
CA SER A 24 21.89 -28.41 -1.39
C SER A 24 21.31 -28.54 -2.80
N LEU A 25 21.96 -27.92 -3.80
CA LEU A 25 21.58 -27.98 -5.22
C LEU A 25 22.29 -29.10 -5.98
N ASN A 26 23.22 -29.82 -5.33
CA ASN A 26 24.09 -30.81 -5.96
C ASN A 26 24.85 -30.25 -7.19
N ILE A 27 25.42 -29.05 -7.05
CA ILE A 27 26.25 -28.39 -8.07
C ILE A 27 27.56 -27.89 -7.48
N SER A 28 28.46 -27.39 -8.32
CA SER A 28 29.72 -26.79 -7.84
C SER A 28 29.51 -25.42 -7.20
N ARG A 29 30.26 -25.11 -6.13
CA ARG A 29 30.30 -23.75 -5.55
C ARG A 29 30.65 -22.68 -6.59
N GLN A 30 31.49 -23.00 -7.57
CA GLN A 30 31.82 -22.10 -8.68
C GLN A 30 30.59 -21.68 -9.48
N SER A 31 29.61 -22.59 -9.67
CA SER A 31 28.35 -22.26 -10.35
C SER A 31 27.57 -21.22 -9.56
N ILE A 32 27.41 -21.40 -8.24
CA ILE A 32 26.77 -20.42 -7.35
C ILE A 32 27.50 -19.07 -7.42
N SER A 33 28.84 -19.08 -7.33
CA SER A 33 29.62 -17.85 -7.40
C SER A 33 29.36 -17.08 -8.69
N ARG A 34 29.36 -17.78 -9.84
CA ARG A 34 29.09 -17.16 -11.15
C ARG A 34 27.67 -16.63 -11.28
N TRP A 35 26.69 -17.26 -10.65
CA TRP A 35 25.31 -16.75 -10.62
C TRP A 35 25.20 -15.50 -9.75
N GLU A 36 25.87 -15.48 -8.60
CA GLU A 36 25.89 -14.34 -7.68
C GLU A 36 26.67 -13.14 -8.22
N THR A 37 27.69 -13.35 -9.07
CA THR A 37 28.42 -12.27 -9.76
C THR A 37 27.78 -11.86 -11.08
N GLY A 38 26.76 -12.59 -11.56
CA GLY A 38 26.11 -12.33 -12.85
C GLY A 38 26.94 -12.78 -14.07
N GLU A 39 28.03 -13.54 -13.87
CA GLU A 39 28.85 -14.10 -14.94
C GLU A 39 28.12 -15.19 -15.74
N SER A 40 27.14 -15.87 -15.14
CA SER A 40 26.28 -16.84 -15.83
C SER A 40 24.88 -16.88 -15.21
N LEU A 41 23.92 -17.43 -15.95
CA LEU A 41 22.55 -17.60 -15.46
C LEU A 41 22.28 -19.07 -15.09
N PRO A 42 21.54 -19.34 -14.00
CA PRO A 42 21.05 -20.67 -13.71
C PRO A 42 20.05 -21.14 -14.79
N GLY A 43 20.10 -22.43 -15.12
CA GLY A 43 19.06 -23.07 -15.95
C GLY A 43 17.71 -23.14 -15.24
N ILE A 44 16.65 -23.50 -15.98
CA ILE A 44 15.27 -23.54 -15.47
C ILE A 44 15.15 -24.48 -14.25
N ASP A 45 15.74 -25.67 -14.31
CA ASP A 45 15.68 -26.64 -13.20
C ASP A 45 16.32 -26.06 -11.93
N ASN A 46 17.50 -25.42 -12.08
CA ASN A 46 18.19 -24.78 -10.96
C ASN A 46 17.42 -23.58 -10.41
N LEU A 47 16.71 -22.83 -11.25
CA LEU A 47 15.83 -21.74 -10.81
C LEU A 47 14.67 -22.26 -9.98
N ILE A 48 14.04 -23.37 -10.39
CA ILE A 48 12.97 -24.02 -9.63
C ILE A 48 13.51 -24.50 -8.28
N SER A 49 14.65 -25.21 -8.27
CA SER A 49 15.29 -25.69 -7.05
C SER A 49 15.72 -24.55 -6.12
N LEU A 50 16.29 -23.47 -6.66
CA LEU A 50 16.63 -22.27 -5.90
C LEU A 50 15.39 -21.66 -5.23
N SER A 51 14.28 -21.54 -5.96
CA SER A 51 13.04 -20.97 -5.43
C SER A 51 12.52 -21.79 -4.24
N GLY A 52 12.57 -23.12 -4.33
CA GLY A 52 12.18 -24.02 -3.25
C GLY A 52 13.13 -23.96 -2.04
N LEU A 53 14.45 -23.98 -2.27
CA LEU A 53 15.44 -23.93 -1.19
C LEU A 53 15.48 -22.60 -0.45
N LEU A 54 15.21 -21.49 -1.15
CA LEU A 54 15.23 -20.15 -0.59
C LEU A 54 13.87 -19.72 -0.01
N ASP A 55 12.86 -20.60 -0.10
CA ASP A 55 11.47 -20.38 0.34
C ASP A 55 10.83 -19.12 -0.26
N ILE A 56 10.96 -18.95 -1.57
CA ILE A 56 10.37 -17.83 -2.33
C ILE A 56 9.78 -18.29 -3.67
N SER A 57 8.87 -17.49 -4.21
CA SER A 57 8.35 -17.76 -5.57
C SER A 57 9.42 -17.53 -6.64
N LEU A 58 9.28 -18.20 -7.80
CA LEU A 58 10.15 -17.99 -8.95
C LEU A 58 10.11 -16.53 -9.45
N ASP A 59 8.93 -15.90 -9.43
CA ASP A 59 8.78 -14.47 -9.74
C ASP A 59 9.59 -13.58 -8.80
N GLU A 60 9.58 -13.87 -7.49
CA GLU A 60 10.36 -13.14 -6.49
C GLU A 60 11.86 -13.36 -6.67
N LEU A 61 12.28 -14.58 -7.01
CA LEU A 61 13.67 -14.89 -7.31
C LEU A 61 14.19 -14.10 -8.53
N ILE A 62 13.41 -14.06 -9.62
CA ILE A 62 13.82 -13.43 -10.89
C ILE A 62 13.67 -11.91 -10.85
N THR A 63 12.58 -11.40 -10.28
CA THR A 63 12.21 -9.98 -10.36
C THR A 63 12.50 -9.20 -9.09
N GLY A 64 12.80 -9.88 -7.97
CA GLY A 64 12.98 -9.25 -6.65
C GLY A 64 11.67 -8.89 -5.96
N GLU A 65 10.55 -9.11 -6.65
CA GLU A 65 9.22 -8.70 -6.24
C GLU A 65 8.29 -9.92 -6.21
N PRO A 66 7.43 -10.06 -5.19
CA PRO A 66 6.46 -11.15 -5.14
C PRO A 66 5.53 -11.17 -6.36
N TYR A 67 4.95 -12.33 -6.65
CA TYR A 67 3.95 -12.41 -7.71
C TYR A 67 2.71 -11.56 -7.40
N LEU A 68 2.31 -10.72 -8.35
CA LEU A 68 1.11 -9.89 -8.25
C LEU A 68 -0.12 -10.64 -8.76
N HIS A 69 -0.93 -11.15 -7.85
CA HIS A 69 -2.21 -11.79 -8.19
C HIS A 69 -3.25 -10.74 -8.65
N PHE A 70 -4.00 -11.06 -9.70
CA PHE A 70 -5.07 -10.20 -10.22
C PHE A 70 -6.44 -10.86 -10.04
N PRO A 71 -7.48 -10.11 -9.63
CA PRO A 71 -7.44 -8.70 -9.25
C PRO A 71 -6.71 -8.46 -7.91
N PHE A 72 -5.93 -7.37 -7.82
CA PHE A 72 -5.32 -6.95 -6.56
C PHE A 72 -6.12 -5.79 -5.98
N ASP A 73 -6.77 -6.00 -4.85
CA ASP A 73 -7.52 -4.96 -4.14
C ASP A 73 -6.58 -4.18 -3.21
N TYR A 74 -6.34 -2.90 -3.51
CA TYR A 74 -5.53 -2.02 -2.69
C TYR A 74 -6.41 -1.28 -1.70
N GLY A 75 -6.23 -1.53 -0.40
CA GLY A 75 -6.92 -0.83 0.68
C GLY A 75 -8.31 -1.38 1.01
N LYS A 76 -8.80 -2.40 0.31
CA LYS A 76 -10.12 -2.99 0.57
C LYS A 76 -10.13 -3.72 1.92
N PRO A 77 -11.15 -3.49 2.76
CA PRO A 77 -11.24 -4.05 4.10
C PRO A 77 -11.47 -5.56 4.03
N LYS A 78 -10.70 -6.31 4.83
CA LYS A 78 -10.80 -7.78 4.88
C LYS A 78 -12.01 -8.27 5.69
N ASN A 79 -12.49 -7.46 6.64
CA ASN A 79 -13.50 -7.85 7.60
C ASN A 79 -14.47 -6.69 7.84
N ARG A 80 -15.79 -6.96 7.83
CA ARG A 80 -16.89 -5.99 8.06
C ARG A 80 -17.30 -5.80 9.52
N TRP A 81 -16.77 -6.61 10.46
CA TRP A 81 -17.06 -6.51 11.89
C TRP A 81 -16.97 -5.09 12.48
N PRO A 82 -15.99 -4.24 12.10
CA PRO A 82 -15.95 -2.85 12.56
C PRO A 82 -17.23 -2.07 12.27
N VAL A 83 -17.76 -2.18 11.04
CA VAL A 83 -19.00 -1.49 10.62
C VAL A 83 -20.17 -1.98 11.47
N PHE A 84 -20.22 -3.29 11.74
CA PHE A 84 -21.24 -3.87 12.62
C PHE A 84 -21.16 -3.30 14.05
N PHE A 85 -19.97 -3.20 14.64
CA PHE A 85 -19.79 -2.59 15.97
C PHE A 85 -20.18 -1.11 15.99
N LEU A 86 -19.87 -0.35 14.94
CA LEU A 86 -20.26 1.05 14.83
C LEU A 86 -21.79 1.20 14.74
N VAL A 87 -22.46 0.33 13.99
CA VAL A 87 -23.93 0.30 13.92
C VAL A 87 -24.54 -0.07 15.27
N LEU A 88 -24.01 -1.09 15.97
CA LEU A 88 -24.47 -1.46 17.31
C LEU A 88 -24.31 -0.32 18.32
N LEU A 89 -23.17 0.38 18.27
CA LEU A 89 -22.89 1.52 19.14
C LEU A 89 -23.93 2.62 18.91
N ILE A 90 -24.21 2.98 17.66
CA ILE A 90 -25.23 3.98 17.30
C ILE A 90 -26.63 3.55 17.78
N ILE A 91 -27.01 2.29 17.58
CA ILE A 91 -28.32 1.76 18.03
C ILE A 91 -28.43 1.81 19.55
N GLY A 92 -27.37 1.45 20.28
CA GLY A 92 -27.33 1.50 21.74
C GLY A 92 -27.56 2.92 22.29
N PHE A 93 -26.86 3.92 21.74
CA PHE A 93 -27.04 5.32 22.13
C PHE A 93 -28.41 5.88 21.73
N SER A 94 -28.92 5.52 20.55
CA SER A 94 -30.28 5.88 20.12
C SER A 94 -31.35 5.32 21.07
N GLY A 95 -31.23 4.05 21.47
CA GLY A 95 -32.22 3.38 22.31
C GLY A 95 -32.30 3.95 23.72
N ILE A 96 -31.16 4.23 24.36
CA ILE A 96 -31.11 4.80 25.71
C ILE A 96 -31.75 6.20 25.74
N ALA A 97 -31.41 7.05 24.79
CA ALA A 97 -31.89 8.44 24.80
C ALA A 97 -33.29 8.63 24.23
N ALA A 98 -33.80 7.71 23.39
CA ALA A 98 -35.17 7.76 22.89
C ALA A 98 -36.23 7.55 24.01
N ILE A 99 -35.83 6.94 25.13
CA ILE A 99 -36.66 6.82 26.33
C ILE A 99 -36.98 8.20 26.92
N GLU A 100 -36.09 9.19 26.73
CA GLU A 100 -36.25 10.54 27.29
C GLU A 100 -36.61 11.59 26.22
N ASN A 101 -35.88 11.66 25.09
CA ASN A 101 -36.11 12.65 24.02
C ASN A 101 -35.42 12.26 22.69
N ILE A 102 -36.19 12.27 21.60
CA ILE A 102 -35.70 11.92 20.26
C ILE A 102 -34.54 12.82 19.76
N PHE A 103 -34.55 14.11 20.09
CA PHE A 103 -33.47 15.03 19.67
C PHE A 103 -32.16 14.71 20.37
N ILE A 104 -32.22 14.34 21.66
CA ILE A 104 -31.04 13.92 22.44
C ILE A 104 -30.50 12.60 21.89
N ALA A 105 -31.38 11.67 21.49
CA ALA A 105 -31.00 10.40 20.89
C ALA A 105 -30.23 10.58 19.56
N LEU A 106 -30.70 11.49 18.70
CA LEU A 106 -30.00 11.83 17.47
C LEU A 106 -28.64 12.46 17.75
N LEU A 107 -28.56 13.41 18.69
CA LEU A 107 -27.30 14.07 19.05
C LEU A 107 -26.26 13.09 19.61
N LEU A 108 -26.65 12.23 20.55
CA LEU A 108 -25.75 11.23 21.13
C LEU A 108 -25.28 10.21 20.10
N SER A 109 -26.15 9.80 19.18
CA SER A 109 -25.81 8.87 18.09
C SER A 109 -24.77 9.46 17.13
N ILE A 110 -24.88 10.76 16.84
CA ILE A 110 -23.89 11.49 16.06
C ILE A 110 -22.55 11.53 16.82
N ILE A 111 -22.55 11.89 18.12
CA ILE A 111 -21.33 11.93 18.95
C ILE A 111 -20.67 10.55 19.02
N ALA A 112 -21.46 9.50 19.23
CA ALA A 112 -21.04 8.11 19.21
C ALA A 112 -20.34 7.72 17.90
N TYR A 113 -20.93 8.10 16.76
CA TYR A 113 -20.33 7.92 15.44
C TYR A 113 -18.98 8.65 15.32
N PHE A 114 -18.91 9.91 15.76
CA PHE A 114 -17.66 10.67 15.79
C PHE A 114 -16.61 9.98 16.66
N MET A 115 -16.95 9.55 17.86
CA MET A 115 -16.01 8.90 18.78
C MET A 115 -15.51 7.56 18.22
N GLY A 116 -16.41 6.75 17.64
CA GLY A 116 -16.05 5.46 17.03
C GLY A 116 -15.19 5.59 15.77
N THR A 117 -15.46 6.58 14.91
CA THR A 117 -14.69 6.82 13.69
C THR A 117 -13.40 7.61 13.91
N PHE A 118 -13.32 8.43 14.96
CA PHE A 118 -12.14 9.27 15.23
C PHE A 118 -11.16 8.61 16.21
N MET A 119 -11.68 8.00 17.28
CA MET A 119 -10.88 7.43 18.37
C MET A 119 -10.87 5.90 18.37
N GLY A 120 -11.73 5.27 17.57
CA GLY A 120 -11.78 3.81 17.48
C GLY A 120 -10.50 3.24 16.85
N PRO A 121 -10.08 2.03 17.28
CA PRO A 121 -8.92 1.33 16.71
C PRO A 121 -9.17 0.84 15.28
N PHE A 122 -10.40 0.98 14.78
CA PHE A 122 -10.81 0.48 13.48
C PHE A 122 -10.70 1.57 12.42
N ASP A 123 -9.93 1.29 11.38
CA ASP A 123 -9.87 2.16 10.21
C ASP A 123 -11.05 1.87 9.27
N PHE A 124 -12.16 2.56 9.52
CA PHE A 124 -13.33 2.55 8.66
C PHE A 124 -13.05 3.13 7.27
N LYS A 125 -11.95 3.86 7.08
CA LYS A 125 -11.68 4.60 5.84
C LYS A 125 -11.19 3.68 4.72
N ARG A 126 -10.53 2.57 5.06
CA ARG A 126 -10.17 1.47 4.14
C ARG A 126 -11.31 1.01 3.26
N TYR A 127 -12.53 0.99 3.80
CA TYR A 127 -13.72 0.54 3.10
C TYR A 127 -14.04 1.34 1.85
N TYR A 128 -13.44 2.52 1.70
CA TYR A 128 -14.02 3.53 0.86
C TYR A 128 -12.99 4.25 -0.02
N THR A 129 -11.68 4.25 0.26
CA THR A 129 -10.67 4.79 -0.67
C THR A 129 -9.98 3.73 -1.52
N TYR A 130 -10.46 2.49 -1.48
CA TYR A 130 -9.83 1.38 -2.20
C TYR A 130 -9.95 1.50 -3.72
N TRP A 131 -9.02 0.85 -4.39
CA TRP A 131 -9.02 0.67 -5.84
C TRP A 131 -8.49 -0.73 -6.15
N THR A 132 -8.81 -1.24 -7.32
CA THR A 132 -8.48 -2.61 -7.73
C THR A 132 -7.63 -2.57 -8.98
N LEU A 133 -6.45 -3.17 -8.90
CA LEU A 133 -5.58 -3.37 -10.04
C LEU A 133 -6.02 -4.62 -10.83
N ASN A 134 -6.24 -4.47 -12.13
CA ASN A 134 -6.55 -5.55 -13.05
C ASN A 134 -5.44 -5.70 -14.11
N ARG A 135 -5.44 -6.83 -14.84
CA ARG A 135 -4.46 -7.07 -15.92
C ARG A 135 -4.55 -6.04 -17.05
N THR A 136 -5.73 -5.50 -17.30
CA THR A 136 -6.07 -4.62 -18.46
C THR A 136 -6.34 -3.16 -18.09
N GLY A 137 -6.48 -2.85 -16.81
CA GLY A 137 -6.77 -1.51 -16.31
C GLY A 137 -6.90 -1.44 -14.80
N ILE A 138 -7.44 -0.33 -14.33
CA ILE A 138 -7.62 -0.01 -12.91
C ILE A 138 -9.11 0.25 -12.66
N THR A 139 -9.66 -0.38 -11.63
CA THR A 139 -10.99 -0.03 -11.10
C THR A 139 -10.80 0.90 -9.90
N TYR A 140 -11.49 2.03 -9.87
CA TYR A 140 -11.36 3.03 -8.80
C TYR A 140 -12.75 3.60 -8.47
N ILE A 141 -12.86 4.32 -7.35
CA ILE A 141 -14.12 4.95 -6.96
C ILE A 141 -14.21 6.37 -7.55
N SER A 142 -15.34 6.73 -8.16
CA SER A 142 -15.45 7.95 -8.98
C SER A 142 -15.21 9.29 -8.27
N ASP A 143 -15.36 9.37 -6.95
CA ASP A 143 -15.23 10.61 -6.17
C ASP A 143 -13.83 10.78 -5.53
N THR A 144 -12.79 10.20 -6.14
CA THR A 144 -11.40 10.37 -5.68
C THR A 144 -10.97 11.83 -5.64
N LYS A 145 -10.24 12.19 -4.58
CA LYS A 145 -9.68 13.53 -4.40
C LYS A 145 -8.20 13.44 -4.07
N GLY A 146 -7.42 14.40 -4.56
CA GLY A 146 -6.01 14.53 -4.20
C GLY A 146 -5.79 15.03 -2.77
N LYS A 147 -6.80 15.64 -2.16
CA LYS A 147 -6.80 16.07 -0.76
C LYS A 147 -8.13 15.74 -0.11
N TYR A 148 -8.09 14.91 0.93
CA TYR A 148 -9.23 14.63 1.79
C TYR A 148 -9.16 15.58 3.00
N THR A 149 -10.21 16.34 3.21
CA THR A 149 -10.37 17.17 4.41
C THR A 149 -10.88 16.31 5.57
N GLY A 150 -10.77 16.81 6.82
CA GLY A 150 -11.36 16.14 7.97
C GLY A 150 -12.87 15.86 7.81
N ILE A 151 -13.58 16.71 7.07
CA ILE A 151 -15.00 16.51 6.73
C ILE A 151 -15.18 15.40 5.70
N ASP A 152 -14.33 15.34 4.67
CA ASP A 152 -14.39 14.26 3.68
C ASP A 152 -14.23 12.89 4.34
N GLU A 153 -13.26 12.78 5.26
CA GLU A 153 -12.99 11.57 6.03
C GLU A 153 -14.20 11.08 6.84
N LEU A 154 -15.07 12.00 7.30
CA LEU A 154 -16.27 11.68 8.07
C LEU A 154 -17.47 11.29 7.20
N ILE A 155 -17.58 11.85 5.99
CA ILE A 155 -18.74 11.64 5.09
C ILE A 155 -18.54 10.40 4.23
N ILE A 156 -17.29 10.05 3.95
CA ILE A 156 -16.92 8.89 3.11
C ILE A 156 -17.61 7.58 3.55
N PRO A 157 -17.64 7.22 4.85
CA PRO A 157 -18.36 6.04 5.30
C PRO A 157 -19.86 6.08 5.05
N LEU A 158 -20.48 7.24 5.28
CA LEU A 158 -21.91 7.43 5.04
C LEU A 158 -22.24 7.24 3.56
N LYS A 159 -21.49 7.90 2.67
CA LYS A 159 -21.71 7.77 1.21
C LYS A 159 -21.65 6.33 0.75
N ALA A 160 -20.72 5.56 1.30
CA ALA A 160 -20.56 4.18 0.90
C ALA A 160 -21.57 3.23 1.55
N LEU A 161 -21.99 3.47 2.80
CA LEU A 161 -23.12 2.78 3.42
C LEU A 161 -24.39 2.91 2.56
N PHE A 162 -24.62 4.10 2.01
CA PHE A 162 -25.74 4.39 1.10
C PHE A 162 -25.46 4.08 -0.37
N HIS A 163 -24.37 3.36 -0.69
CA HIS A 163 -24.01 2.95 -2.06
C HIS A 163 -23.89 4.12 -3.06
N LEU A 164 -23.59 5.32 -2.57
CA LEU A 164 -23.45 6.54 -3.37
C LEU A 164 -22.08 6.63 -4.09
N ARG A 165 -21.19 5.66 -3.84
CA ARG A 165 -19.83 5.61 -4.38
C ARG A 165 -19.72 4.49 -5.40
N LYS A 166 -19.76 4.84 -6.69
CA LYS A 166 -19.78 3.85 -7.77
C LYS A 166 -18.35 3.56 -8.28
N PRO A 167 -18.01 2.27 -8.47
CA PRO A 167 -16.75 1.92 -9.10
C PRO A 167 -16.76 2.30 -10.58
N GLN A 168 -15.64 2.77 -11.07
CA GLN A 168 -15.36 3.08 -12.47
C GLN A 168 -14.11 2.32 -12.92
N PHE A 169 -14.08 1.93 -14.18
CA PHE A 169 -12.95 1.21 -14.76
C PHE A 169 -12.25 2.07 -15.81
N ILE A 170 -10.92 2.12 -15.76
CA ILE A 170 -10.09 2.74 -16.78
C ILE A 170 -9.06 1.74 -17.32
N SER A 171 -9.07 1.54 -18.64
CA SER A 171 -8.05 0.72 -19.30
C SER A 171 -6.71 1.44 -19.35
N TYR A 172 -5.61 0.69 -19.21
CA TYR A 172 -4.24 1.21 -19.39
C TYR A 172 -4.04 1.97 -20.71
N LYS A 173 -4.73 1.58 -21.78
CA LYS A 173 -4.65 2.24 -23.10
C LYS A 173 -5.17 3.69 -23.09
N LYS A 174 -6.03 4.04 -22.13
CA LYS A 174 -6.62 5.39 -21.96
C LYS A 174 -5.82 6.27 -20.99
N ILE A 175 -4.81 5.71 -20.33
CA ILE A 175 -3.95 6.44 -19.41
C ILE A 175 -2.84 7.12 -20.22
N LYS A 176 -2.59 8.39 -19.91
CA LYS A 176 -1.49 9.18 -20.47
C LYS A 176 -0.25 9.01 -19.60
N SER A 177 -0.40 9.29 -18.30
CA SER A 177 0.69 9.19 -17.33
C SER A 177 0.21 8.76 -15.95
N ILE A 178 1.13 8.22 -15.15
CA ILE A 178 0.94 7.89 -13.74
C ILE A 178 2.08 8.55 -12.95
N GLU A 179 1.75 9.45 -12.03
CA GLU A 179 2.71 10.09 -11.14
C GLU A 179 2.54 9.54 -9.72
N ILE A 180 3.61 9.02 -9.11
CA ILE A 180 3.62 8.67 -7.69
C ILE A 180 4.06 9.89 -6.87
N LYS A 181 3.29 10.21 -5.82
CA LYS A 181 3.54 11.41 -5.03
C LYS A 181 3.20 11.24 -3.55
N VAL A 182 4.07 11.75 -2.69
CA VAL A 182 3.84 11.95 -1.27
C VAL A 182 3.89 13.46 -0.99
N ASP A 183 2.76 14.04 -0.61
CA ASP A 183 2.70 15.43 -0.16
C ASP A 183 3.12 15.50 1.33
N LEU A 184 4.39 15.84 1.56
CA LEU A 184 4.96 16.05 2.90
C LEU A 184 4.35 17.29 3.57
N PHE A 185 4.31 17.30 4.90
CA PHE A 185 3.89 18.49 5.65
C PHE A 185 4.87 19.64 5.48
N ALA A 186 4.43 20.89 5.65
CA ALA A 186 5.31 22.06 5.54
C ALA A 186 6.45 22.05 6.59
N TYR A 187 6.25 21.36 7.71
CA TYR A 187 7.25 21.15 8.75
C TYR A 187 7.66 19.67 8.80
N ASN A 188 8.84 19.36 9.33
CA ASN A 188 9.24 17.99 9.65
C ASN A 188 8.61 17.61 11.00
N PRO A 189 7.73 16.60 11.07
CA PRO A 189 7.11 16.21 12.33
C PRO A 189 8.13 15.80 13.39
N ASN A 190 9.24 15.16 12.98
CA ASN A 190 10.25 14.68 13.92
C ASN A 190 11.08 15.81 14.56
N SER A 191 11.02 17.03 14.04
CA SER A 191 11.73 18.17 14.64
C SER A 191 10.90 18.90 15.71
N MET A 192 9.66 18.49 15.94
CA MET A 192 8.82 19.03 17.00
C MET A 192 8.97 18.21 18.28
N ILE A 193 9.21 18.89 19.40
CA ILE A 193 9.41 18.28 20.74
C ILE A 193 8.29 17.29 21.11
N THR A 194 7.07 17.51 20.62
CA THR A 194 5.91 16.66 20.89
C THR A 194 5.85 15.37 20.06
N PHE A 195 6.72 15.21 19.06
CA PHE A 195 6.69 14.13 18.08
C PHE A 195 8.07 13.50 17.88
N ASP A 196 8.85 13.37 18.95
CA ASP A 196 10.04 12.52 18.97
C ASP A 196 9.61 11.09 18.57
N ASN A 197 9.85 10.74 17.30
CA ASN A 197 9.37 9.55 16.58
C ASN A 197 7.96 9.65 15.99
N TYR A 198 7.76 10.58 15.05
CA TYR A 198 6.56 10.58 14.21
C TYR A 198 6.38 9.23 13.49
N VAL A 199 5.22 8.63 13.70
CA VAL A 199 4.78 7.44 12.98
C VAL A 199 3.57 7.84 12.13
N PRO A 200 3.70 7.84 10.79
CA PRO A 200 2.55 8.06 9.92
C PRO A 200 1.42 7.12 10.31
N ASN A 201 0.21 7.65 10.37
CA ASN A 201 -1.00 6.88 10.66
C ASN A 201 -1.06 6.30 12.10
N MET A 202 -0.32 6.87 13.05
CA MET A 202 -0.48 6.65 14.50
C MET A 202 -1.87 7.10 15.00
N GLY A 203 -2.49 8.07 14.31
CA GLY A 203 -3.90 8.43 14.44
C GLY A 203 -4.54 8.53 13.06
N GLN A 204 -5.87 8.40 12.97
CA GLN A 204 -6.59 8.30 11.69
C GLN A 204 -6.43 9.51 10.75
N THR A 205 -5.90 10.64 11.25
CA THR A 205 -5.77 11.90 10.51
C THR A 205 -4.33 12.35 10.32
N MET A 206 -3.36 11.66 10.93
CA MET A 206 -1.96 12.10 10.96
C MET A 206 -1.11 11.32 9.97
N HIS A 207 -1.28 11.60 8.68
CA HIS A 207 -0.47 11.01 7.62
C HIS A 207 -0.24 12.00 6.49
N GLU A 208 0.87 11.84 5.78
CA GLU A 208 1.09 12.50 4.51
C GLU A 208 0.08 11.99 3.47
N MET A 209 -0.23 12.84 2.48
CA MET A 209 -1.08 12.39 1.38
C MET A 209 -0.21 11.59 0.41
N PHE A 210 -0.43 10.28 0.37
CA PHE A 210 0.29 9.37 -0.51
C PHE A 210 -0.68 8.80 -1.55
N TYR A 211 -0.40 9.01 -2.85
CA TYR A 211 -1.27 8.54 -3.92
C TYR A 211 -0.53 8.33 -5.25
N LEU A 212 -1.18 7.60 -6.17
CA LEU A 212 -0.88 7.63 -7.60
C LEU A 212 -1.84 8.60 -8.29
N LEU A 213 -1.30 9.62 -8.94
CA LEU A 213 -2.04 10.52 -9.81
C LEU A 213 -2.06 9.96 -11.23
N VAL A 214 -3.20 9.40 -11.63
CA VAL A 214 -3.42 8.90 -12.98
C VAL A 214 -4.02 10.03 -13.82
N THR A 215 -3.32 10.43 -14.88
CA THR A 215 -3.82 11.40 -15.86
C THR A 215 -4.28 10.64 -17.10
N THR A 216 -5.54 10.80 -17.48
CA THR A 216 -6.09 10.18 -18.70
C THR A 216 -5.70 10.97 -19.94
N LYS A 217 -5.84 10.35 -21.12
CA LYS A 217 -5.64 11.05 -22.40
C LYS A 217 -6.59 12.22 -22.60
N ASP A 218 -7.75 12.19 -21.94
CA ASP A 218 -8.76 13.25 -21.94
C ASP A 218 -8.48 14.31 -20.84
N ASN A 219 -7.27 14.32 -20.25
CA ASN A 219 -6.84 15.20 -19.16
C ASN A 219 -7.65 15.09 -17.86
N GLN A 220 -8.42 14.01 -17.67
CA GLN A 220 -9.05 13.71 -16.39
C GLN A 220 -7.97 13.26 -15.38
N LYS A 221 -8.03 13.79 -14.16
CA LYS A 221 -7.16 13.40 -13.05
C LYS A 221 -7.89 12.44 -12.12
N ILE A 222 -7.28 11.30 -11.85
CA ILE A 222 -7.78 10.26 -10.95
C ILE A 222 -6.74 10.04 -9.85
N TYR A 223 -7.17 10.04 -8.59
CA TYR A 223 -6.28 9.91 -7.45
C TYR A 223 -6.46 8.54 -6.80
N LEU A 224 -5.46 7.67 -6.92
CA LEU A 224 -5.47 6.35 -6.28
C LEU A 224 -4.75 6.43 -4.94
N ASP A 225 -5.50 6.34 -3.85
CA ASP A 225 -4.98 6.46 -2.48
C ASP A 225 -4.02 5.31 -2.15
N LEU A 226 -2.87 5.66 -1.56
CA LEU A 226 -1.83 4.72 -1.11
C LEU A 226 -1.63 4.75 0.42
N ARG A 227 -2.49 5.42 1.19
CA ARG A 227 -2.32 5.55 2.66
C ARG A 227 -2.20 4.20 3.38
N GLN A 228 -2.79 3.13 2.84
CA GLN A 228 -2.73 1.80 3.45
C GLN A 228 -1.30 1.24 3.50
N TYR A 229 -0.38 1.80 2.70
CA TYR A 229 1.05 1.57 2.82
C TYR A 229 1.61 1.80 4.23
N TYR A 230 1.09 2.77 4.98
CA TYR A 230 1.64 3.13 6.29
C TYR A 230 1.40 2.08 7.36
N TRP A 231 0.52 1.09 7.12
CA TRP A 231 0.35 -0.03 8.04
C TRP A 231 1.49 -1.05 7.85
N PRO A 232 2.32 -1.29 8.88
CA PRO A 232 3.53 -2.09 8.73
C PRO A 232 3.31 -3.50 8.19
N ASP A 233 2.23 -4.15 8.63
CA ASP A 233 1.91 -5.55 8.30
C ASP A 233 0.92 -5.71 7.14
N SER A 234 0.58 -4.60 6.46
CA SER A 234 -0.39 -4.61 5.37
C SER A 234 0.16 -5.32 4.12
N ASN A 235 -0.74 -5.96 3.36
CA ASN A 235 -0.37 -6.52 2.07
C ASN A 235 -0.02 -5.40 1.09
N GLU A 236 -0.70 -4.27 1.20
CA GLU A 236 -0.50 -3.04 0.46
C GLU A 236 0.95 -2.53 0.56
N ARG A 237 1.52 -2.51 1.78
CA ARG A 237 2.92 -2.16 2.00
C ARG A 237 3.87 -3.17 1.34
N LYS A 238 3.62 -4.46 1.54
CA LYS A 238 4.44 -5.55 0.98
C LYS A 238 4.45 -5.56 -0.55
N MET A 239 3.32 -5.18 -1.17
CA MET A 239 3.09 -5.24 -2.61
C MET A 239 3.36 -3.93 -3.34
N LEU A 240 3.61 -2.82 -2.65
CA LEU A 240 3.74 -1.52 -3.30
C LEU A 240 4.83 -1.54 -4.37
N ALA A 241 6.05 -1.95 -4.05
CA ALA A 241 7.16 -1.98 -5.02
C ALA A 241 6.83 -2.84 -6.26
N THR A 242 6.18 -3.98 -6.04
CA THR A 242 5.66 -4.86 -7.10
C THR A 242 4.62 -4.16 -7.99
N ILE A 243 3.68 -3.44 -7.38
CA ILE A 243 2.64 -2.67 -8.09
C ILE A 243 3.29 -1.57 -8.94
N LEU A 244 4.24 -0.81 -8.39
CA LEU A 244 4.94 0.24 -9.11
C LEU A 244 5.71 -0.32 -10.31
N THR A 245 6.46 -1.41 -10.10
CA THR A 245 7.18 -2.12 -11.15
C THR A 245 6.23 -2.62 -12.25
N PHE A 246 5.07 -3.17 -11.87
CA PHE A 246 4.05 -3.60 -12.83
C PHE A 246 3.50 -2.43 -13.66
N LEU A 247 3.22 -1.29 -13.03
CA LEU A 247 2.73 -0.10 -13.71
C LEU A 247 3.78 0.51 -14.65
N GLN A 248 5.05 0.54 -14.25
CA GLN A 248 6.18 0.99 -15.09
C GLN A 248 6.37 0.12 -16.34
N ARG A 249 6.03 -1.18 -16.26
CA ARG A 249 6.07 -2.10 -17.41
C ARG A 249 4.88 -1.92 -18.35
N LYS A 250 3.81 -1.26 -17.92
CA LYS A 250 2.77 -0.82 -18.86
C LYS A 250 3.36 0.36 -19.61
N ASN A 251 3.33 0.32 -20.94
CA ASN A 251 3.83 1.37 -21.84
C ASN A 251 3.07 2.71 -21.63
N ILE A 252 3.30 3.34 -20.48
CA ILE A 252 2.64 4.51 -19.91
C ILE A 252 3.77 5.35 -19.32
N GLU A 253 3.67 6.67 -19.47
CA GLU A 253 4.63 7.58 -18.84
C GLU A 253 4.50 7.49 -17.31
N PHE A 254 5.53 6.95 -16.65
CA PHE A 254 5.58 6.83 -15.20
C PHE A 254 6.51 7.91 -14.61
N ILE A 255 5.97 8.73 -13.71
CA ILE A 255 6.66 9.90 -13.15
C ILE A 255 6.91 9.64 -11.67
N ASP A 256 8.17 9.64 -11.26
CA ASP A 256 8.59 9.49 -9.87
C ASP A 256 9.66 10.53 -9.51
N LYS A 257 9.22 11.74 -9.18
CA LYS A 257 10.11 12.86 -8.86
C LYS A 257 10.79 12.73 -7.51
N GLN A 258 10.23 11.91 -6.62
CA GLN A 258 10.67 11.76 -5.22
C GLN A 258 11.48 10.48 -5.01
N ASN A 259 11.78 9.74 -6.08
CA ASN A 259 12.48 8.46 -6.06
C ASN A 259 11.81 7.41 -5.14
N ILE A 260 10.48 7.46 -5.01
CA ILE A 260 9.70 6.62 -4.10
C ILE A 260 9.82 5.14 -4.48
N THR A 261 9.89 4.84 -5.77
CA THR A 261 10.02 3.47 -6.27
C THR A 261 11.31 2.83 -5.77
N GLU A 262 12.42 3.57 -5.73
CA GLU A 262 13.69 3.04 -5.23
C GLU A 262 13.68 2.90 -3.71
N ILE A 263 13.18 3.92 -3.00
CA ILE A 263 13.08 3.90 -1.53
C ILE A 263 12.21 2.71 -1.07
N THR A 264 11.12 2.41 -1.78
CA THR A 264 10.18 1.34 -1.40
C THR A 264 10.68 -0.07 -1.70
N LYS A 265 11.74 -0.26 -2.51
CA LYS A 265 12.41 -1.56 -2.65
C LYS A 265 13.09 -1.99 -1.35
N ASN A 266 13.64 -1.02 -0.60
CA ASN A 266 14.21 -1.29 0.71
C ASN A 266 13.13 -1.18 1.80
N ARG A 267 12.59 -2.34 2.20
CA ARG A 267 11.49 -2.43 3.16
C ARG A 267 11.86 -2.00 4.59
N ASP A 268 13.16 -1.94 4.90
CA ASP A 268 13.66 -1.55 6.22
C ASP A 268 13.68 -0.02 6.39
N ILE A 269 13.66 0.73 5.29
CA ILE A 269 13.63 2.19 5.30
C ILE A 269 12.20 2.69 5.51
N LYS A 270 12.03 3.60 6.47
CA LYS A 270 10.77 4.33 6.65
C LYS A 270 10.67 5.41 5.55
N LEU A 271 9.78 5.19 4.57
CA LEU A 271 9.58 6.07 3.42
C LEU A 271 9.51 7.56 3.80
N THR A 272 8.65 7.94 4.74
CA THR A 272 8.47 9.35 5.12
C THR A 272 9.70 9.94 5.78
N LYS A 273 10.40 9.17 6.64
CA LYS A 273 11.65 9.60 7.27
C LYS A 273 12.70 9.95 6.21
N GLU A 274 12.83 9.09 5.20
CA GLU A 274 13.78 9.30 4.11
C GLU A 274 13.38 10.47 3.21
N LEU A 275 12.09 10.62 2.90
CA LEU A 275 11.61 11.76 2.12
C LEU A 275 11.79 13.10 2.84
N TYR A 276 11.60 13.15 4.17
CA TYR A 276 11.91 14.34 4.95
C TYR A 276 13.41 14.65 4.95
N ARG A 277 14.26 13.64 5.11
CA ARG A 277 15.73 13.79 5.03
C ARG A 277 16.14 14.42 3.70
N LEU A 278 15.67 13.87 2.58
CA LEU A 278 15.98 14.35 1.22
C LEU A 278 15.46 15.77 0.92
N ARG A 279 14.42 16.22 1.63
CA ARG A 279 13.85 17.57 1.45
C ARG A 279 14.58 18.61 2.29
N ASP A 280 14.99 18.23 3.49
CA ASP A 280 15.58 19.13 4.48
C ASP A 280 17.13 19.22 4.34
N GLU A 281 17.75 18.35 3.53
CA GLU A 281 19.15 18.44 3.04
C GLU A 281 19.34 19.45 1.91
#